data_AF-A0A1H9SDS0-F1
#
_entry.id   AF-A0A1H9SDS0-F1
#
_cell.length_a   1.000
_cell.length_b   1.000
_cell.length_c   1.000
_cell.angle_alpha   90.00
_cell.angle_beta   90.00
_cell.angle_gamma   90.00
#
_symmetry.space_group_name_H-M   'P 1'
#
loop_
_entity.id
_entity.type
_entity.pdbx_description
1 polymer ?
#
loop_
_entity_poly.entity_id
_entity_poly.type
_entity_poly.pdbx_seq_one_letter_code
_entity_poly.pdbx_strand_id
1 'polypeptide(L)'
;MQTKSSSKYPLDYINMSATHKPKSALTELRQSVDIRTLEPIIFYSGKSDELHIHLGELDRGELIIKSLSKKMMQVEEVTLLENGERLAWKQDLKGLKVVVPKSVNEVLGNEHPIIIKIKF
;
A
#
# COMPACT_ATOMS: atom_id res chain seq x y z
N MET A 1 -58.33 22.82 -50.35
CA MET A 1 -58.31 24.16 -49.74
C MET A 1 -56.97 24.34 -49.04
N GLN A 2 -56.20 25.35 -49.43
CA GLN A 2 -55.00 25.81 -48.70
C GLN A 2 -55.42 26.47 -47.39
N THR A 3 -54.62 26.35 -46.32
CA THR A 3 -53.94 27.50 -45.70
C THR A 3 -53.08 27.12 -44.47
N LYS A 4 -51.84 27.65 -44.49
CA LYS A 4 -51.10 28.32 -43.42
C LYS A 4 -50.27 27.51 -42.40
N SER A 5 -48.97 27.53 -42.71
CA SER A 5 -47.81 27.67 -41.83
C SER A 5 -48.01 28.55 -40.57
N SER A 6 -47.47 28.11 -39.44
CA SER A 6 -46.89 28.98 -38.42
C SER A 6 -45.88 28.20 -37.56
N SER A 7 -44.60 28.43 -37.84
CA SER A 7 -43.47 28.17 -36.94
C SER A 7 -43.66 28.86 -35.59
N LYS A 8 -43.45 28.14 -34.49
CA LYS A 8 -43.11 28.71 -33.17
C LYS A 8 -42.16 27.77 -32.43
N TYR A 9 -40.87 28.07 -32.51
CA TYR A 9 -39.89 27.64 -31.52
C TYR A 9 -40.20 28.30 -30.17
N PRO A 10 -39.94 27.64 -29.04
CA PRO A 10 -39.49 28.31 -27.84
C PRO A 10 -37.97 28.20 -27.72
N LEU A 11 -37.31 29.35 -27.81
CA LEU A 11 -36.00 29.61 -27.21
C LEU A 11 -36.16 29.71 -25.68
N ASP A 12 -35.02 29.59 -25.00
CA ASP A 12 -34.77 29.77 -23.56
C ASP A 12 -34.80 28.44 -22.78
N TYR A 13 -33.72 27.93 -22.18
CA TYR A 13 -32.69 28.64 -21.41
C TYR A 13 -31.29 28.01 -21.52
N ILE A 14 -30.31 28.90 -21.63
CA ILE A 14 -28.90 28.71 -21.30
C ILE A 14 -28.78 28.22 -19.84
N ASN A 15 -28.00 27.17 -19.60
CA ASN A 15 -27.35 27.04 -18.29
C ASN A 15 -25.95 26.41 -18.37
N MET A 16 -24.98 27.31 -18.21
CA MET A 16 -23.71 27.15 -17.49
C MET A 16 -22.81 25.95 -17.83
N SER A 17 -21.78 26.26 -18.61
CA SER A 17 -20.41 25.77 -18.47
C SER A 17 -20.14 24.93 -17.22
N ALA A 18 -20.26 23.60 -17.34
CA ALA A 18 -19.59 22.68 -16.46
C ALA A 18 -18.09 22.78 -16.76
N THR A 19 -17.44 23.71 -16.07
CA THR A 19 -15.98 23.73 -16.00
C THR A 19 -15.57 22.43 -15.29
N HIS A 20 -15.23 21.41 -16.08
CA HIS A 20 -14.42 20.30 -15.61
C HIS A 20 -13.08 20.91 -15.17
N LYS A 21 -13.00 21.33 -13.91
CA LYS A 21 -11.71 21.58 -13.27
C LYS A 21 -10.92 20.27 -13.42
N PRO A 22 -9.77 20.26 -14.11
CA PRO A 22 -8.94 19.08 -14.11
C PRO A 22 -8.60 18.79 -12.64
N LYS A 23 -9.00 17.62 -12.14
CA LYS A 23 -8.49 17.14 -10.86
C LYS A 23 -6.98 17.14 -11.01
N SER A 24 -6.30 17.85 -10.12
CA SER A 24 -4.85 17.93 -10.14
C SER A 24 -4.31 16.50 -10.04
N ALA A 25 -3.34 16.14 -10.90
CA ALA A 25 -2.65 14.86 -10.81
C ALA A 25 -2.06 14.62 -9.40
N LEU A 26 -1.77 15.71 -8.66
CA LEU A 26 -1.36 15.68 -7.26
C LEU A 26 -2.48 15.22 -6.30
N THR A 27 -3.74 15.51 -6.62
CA THR A 27 -4.91 15.02 -5.86
C THR A 27 -5.18 13.54 -6.13
N GLU A 28 -4.95 13.07 -7.36
CA GLU A 28 -5.03 11.65 -7.70
C GLU A 28 -3.87 10.84 -7.10
N LEU A 29 -2.64 11.38 -7.13
CA LEU A 29 -1.47 10.77 -6.47
C LEU A 29 -1.61 10.69 -4.95
N ARG A 30 -2.32 11.63 -4.33
CA ARG A 30 -2.61 11.58 -2.88
C ARG A 30 -3.62 10.51 -2.50
N GLN A 31 -4.43 10.03 -3.45
CA GLN A 31 -5.38 8.94 -3.23
C GLN A 31 -4.73 7.56 -3.40
N SER A 32 -3.51 7.46 -3.95
CA SER A 32 -2.92 6.17 -4.34
C SER A 32 -1.87 5.62 -3.37
N VAL A 33 -1.58 6.28 -2.25
CA VAL A 33 -0.60 5.79 -1.25
C VAL A 33 -1.32 5.44 0.05
N ASP A 34 -1.67 4.17 0.19
CA ASP A 34 -2.22 3.59 1.41
C ASP A 34 -1.08 3.37 2.43
N ILE A 35 -0.88 4.34 3.32
CA ILE A 35 0.12 4.25 4.39
C ILE A 35 -0.57 3.79 5.66
N ARG A 36 -0.21 2.61 6.14
CA ARG A 36 -0.76 2.03 7.37
C ARG A 36 0.30 1.93 8.45
N THR A 37 -0.08 2.28 9.66
CA THR A 37 0.75 2.04 10.84
C THR A 37 0.41 0.67 11.38
N LEU A 38 1.42 -0.20 11.49
CA LEU A 38 1.28 -1.53 12.09
C LEU A 38 1.70 -1.49 13.55
N GLU A 39 0.99 -2.22 14.40
CA GLU A 39 1.35 -2.48 15.80
C GLU A 39 1.77 -3.96 15.92
N PRO A 40 3.01 -4.31 15.53
CA PRO A 40 3.42 -5.71 15.53
C PRO A 40 3.63 -6.23 16.96
N ILE A 41 3.25 -7.49 17.17
CA ILE A 41 3.66 -8.24 18.36
C ILE A 41 5.07 -8.76 18.11
N ILE A 42 6.04 -8.32 18.93
CA ILE A 42 7.46 -8.64 18.81
C ILE A 42 7.80 -9.73 19.84
N PHE A 43 8.21 -10.90 19.38
CA PHE A 43 8.75 -11.96 20.25
C PHE A 43 10.28 -11.99 20.12
N TYR A 44 10.99 -11.71 21.22
CA TYR A 44 12.45 -11.78 21.30
C TYR A 44 12.85 -12.85 22.32
N SER A 45 13.51 -13.91 21.86
CA SER A 45 13.89 -15.05 22.72
C SER A 45 15.30 -14.92 23.33
N GLY A 46 16.13 -14.00 22.85
CA GLY A 46 17.54 -13.85 23.25
C GLY A 46 18.44 -15.07 22.97
N LYS A 47 17.88 -16.15 22.40
CA LYS A 47 18.59 -17.39 22.04
C LYS A 47 18.78 -17.57 20.53
N SER A 48 18.05 -16.79 19.74
CA SER A 48 17.97 -16.98 18.28
C SER A 48 18.16 -15.70 17.47
N ASP A 49 18.45 -14.55 18.09
CA ASP A 49 18.63 -13.24 17.42
C ASP A 49 17.62 -12.97 16.29
N GLU A 50 16.36 -13.35 16.54
CA GLU A 50 15.30 -13.39 15.55
C GLU A 50 14.07 -12.60 16.02
N LEU A 51 13.43 -11.92 15.07
CA LEU A 51 12.15 -11.25 15.22
C LEU A 51 11.18 -11.73 14.14
N HIS A 52 10.00 -12.17 14.55
CA HIS A 52 8.90 -12.51 13.65
C HIS A 52 7.83 -11.42 13.66
N ILE A 53 7.41 -10.98 12.47
CA ILE A 53 6.35 -9.98 12.27
C ILE A 53 5.22 -10.63 11.50
N HIS A 54 4.06 -10.74 12.14
CA HIS A 54 2.83 -11.23 11.53
C HIS A 54 2.15 -10.09 10.77
N LEU A 55 1.87 -10.31 9.49
CA LEU A 55 1.20 -9.36 8.61
C LEU A 55 -0.26 -9.71 8.44
N GLY A 56 -1.14 -8.70 8.47
CA GLY A 56 -2.54 -8.86 8.07
C GLY A 56 -2.67 -9.01 6.55
N GLU A 57 -3.89 -9.30 6.08
CA GLU A 57 -4.18 -9.51 4.65
C GLU A 57 -3.83 -8.29 3.78
N LEU A 58 -3.97 -7.10 4.34
CA LEU A 58 -3.80 -5.84 3.62
C LEU A 58 -2.37 -5.26 3.75
N ASP A 59 -1.50 -5.90 4.51
CA ASP A 59 -0.15 -5.42 4.81
C ASP A 59 0.82 -5.96 3.75
N ARG A 60 0.66 -5.46 2.52
CA ARG A 60 1.48 -5.84 1.35
C ARG A 60 2.11 -4.60 0.72
N GLY A 61 3.20 -4.80 -0.02
CA GLY A 61 3.96 -3.72 -0.64
C GLY A 61 5.12 -3.28 0.25
N GLU A 62 5.27 -1.97 0.44
CA GLU A 62 6.41 -1.40 1.16
C GLU A 62 6.09 -1.21 2.65
N LEU A 63 6.78 -1.94 3.50
CA LEU A 63 6.68 -1.85 4.95
C LEU A 63 7.87 -1.08 5.51
N ILE A 64 7.60 -0.14 6.42
CA ILE A 64 8.65 0.65 7.11
C ILE A 64 8.55 0.41 8.62
N ILE A 65 9.54 -0.28 9.17
CA ILE A 65 9.64 -0.62 10.59
C ILE A 65 10.64 0.34 11.24
N LYS A 66 10.12 1.45 11.78
CA LYS A 66 10.96 2.55 12.32
C LYS A 66 11.81 2.15 13.52
N SER A 67 11.31 1.24 14.36
CA SER A 67 12.03 0.73 15.53
C SER A 67 13.33 -0.01 15.18
N LEU A 68 13.43 -0.53 13.95
CA LEU A 68 14.61 -1.25 13.44
C LEU A 68 15.52 -0.35 12.60
N SER A 69 15.72 0.90 13.02
CA SER A 69 16.72 1.76 12.38
C SER A 69 18.14 1.27 12.64
N LYS A 70 19.09 1.64 11.76
CA LYS A 70 20.51 1.25 11.86
C LYS A 70 21.17 1.66 13.18
N LYS A 71 20.62 2.65 13.89
CA LYS A 71 21.13 3.08 15.20
C LYS A 71 20.75 2.15 16.35
N MET A 72 19.69 1.36 16.18
CA MET A 72 19.12 0.52 17.25
C MET A 72 19.70 -0.88 17.21
N MET A 73 19.60 -1.56 16.06
CA MET A 73 20.12 -2.91 15.83
C MET A 73 20.55 -3.05 14.38
N GLN A 74 21.60 -3.83 14.13
CA GLN A 74 22.00 -4.20 12.78
C GLN A 74 21.10 -5.35 12.31
N VAL A 75 20.47 -5.22 11.15
CA VAL A 75 19.72 -6.32 10.53
C VAL A 75 20.67 -7.08 9.60
N GLU A 76 20.67 -8.40 9.68
CA GLU A 76 21.49 -9.29 8.83
C GLU A 76 20.68 -9.92 7.71
N GLU A 77 19.46 -10.38 7.99
CA GLU A 77 18.63 -11.11 7.04
C GLU A 77 17.14 -10.82 7.24
N VAL A 78 16.38 -10.78 6.14
CA VAL A 78 14.92 -10.68 6.14
C VAL A 78 14.36 -11.72 5.17
N THR A 79 13.60 -12.68 5.69
CA THR A 79 12.98 -13.77 4.91
C THR A 79 11.51 -13.94 5.25
N LEU A 80 10.77 -14.65 4.41
CA LEU A 80 9.49 -15.25 4.79
C LEU A 80 9.75 -16.46 5.68
N LEU A 81 8.96 -16.62 6.74
CA LEU A 81 9.12 -17.74 7.68
C LEU A 81 8.72 -19.07 7.03
N GLU A 82 7.71 -19.05 6.18
CA GLU A 82 7.04 -20.24 5.64
C GLU A 82 7.93 -21.02 4.66
N ASN A 83 8.62 -20.31 3.76
CA ASN A 83 9.43 -20.91 2.68
C ASN A 83 10.90 -20.48 2.70
N GLY A 84 11.31 -19.59 3.62
CA GLY A 84 12.68 -19.09 3.70
C GLY A 84 13.07 -18.14 2.56
N GLU A 85 12.13 -17.68 1.74
CA GLU A 85 12.39 -16.77 0.63
C GLU A 85 12.91 -15.42 1.15
N ARG A 86 14.00 -14.94 0.54
CA ARG A 86 14.60 -13.65 0.90
C ARG A 86 13.78 -12.50 0.34
N LEU A 87 13.41 -11.58 1.23
CA LEU A 87 12.71 -10.37 0.84
C LEU A 87 13.70 -9.28 0.44
N ALA A 88 13.29 -8.37 -0.44
CA ALA A 88 14.08 -7.18 -0.71
C ALA A 88 13.92 -6.20 0.45
N TRP A 89 15.03 -5.74 1.02
CA TRP A 89 15.02 -4.81 2.14
C TRP A 89 16.18 -3.81 2.10
N LYS A 90 16.02 -2.72 2.84
CA LYS A 90 17.05 -1.72 3.07
C LYS A 90 16.89 -1.13 4.47
N GLN A 91 18.00 -0.99 5.19
CA GLN A 91 18.01 -0.37 6.51
C GLN A 91 18.73 0.97 6.47
N ASP A 92 18.14 1.99 7.09
CA ASP A 92 18.76 3.31 7.26
C ASP A 92 18.42 3.93 8.63
N LEU A 93 18.69 5.23 8.79
CA LEU A 93 18.42 5.96 10.03
C LEU A 93 16.92 6.16 10.31
N LYS A 94 16.05 5.99 9.31
CA LYS A 94 14.59 6.13 9.45
C LYS A 94 13.91 4.81 9.82
N GLY A 95 14.56 3.67 9.56
CA GLY A 95 14.03 2.35 9.90
C GLY A 95 14.54 1.25 8.97
N LEU A 96 13.93 0.07 9.12
CA LEU A 96 14.03 -1.02 8.15
C LEU A 96 12.88 -0.91 7.15
N LYS A 97 13.19 -0.83 5.87
CA LYS A 97 12.23 -0.88 4.77
C LYS A 97 12.26 -2.27 4.15
N VAL A 98 11.12 -2.96 4.11
CA VAL A 98 10.95 -4.31 3.55
C VAL A 98 9.92 -4.25 2.43
N VAL A 99 10.19 -4.91 1.32
CA VAL A 99 9.25 -5.06 0.21
C VAL A 99 8.64 -6.45 0.26
N VAL A 100 7.34 -6.50 0.53
CA VAL A 100 6.52 -7.71 0.51
C VAL A 100 5.73 -7.74 -0.81
N PRO A 101 6.02 -8.67 -1.73
CA PRO A 101 5.29 -8.76 -2.99
C PRO A 101 3.79 -8.95 -2.75
N LYS A 102 2.93 -8.30 -3.55
CA LYS A 102 1.47 -8.49 -3.44
C LYS A 102 1.05 -9.92 -3.83
N SER A 103 1.81 -10.55 -4.72
CA SER A 103 1.62 -11.93 -5.19
C SER A 103 2.11 -12.99 -4.21
N VAL A 104 2.58 -12.61 -3.02
CA VAL A 104 3.09 -13.58 -2.03
C VAL A 104 2.05 -14.64 -1.64
N ASN A 105 0.76 -14.27 -1.61
CA ASN A 105 -0.33 -15.21 -1.34
C ASN A 105 -0.54 -16.22 -2.50
N GLU A 106 -0.15 -15.88 -3.73
CA GLU A 106 -0.22 -16.81 -4.87
C GLU A 106 0.82 -17.92 -4.72
N VAL A 107 1.92 -17.64 -4.01
CA VAL A 107 3.00 -18.60 -3.73
C VAL A 107 2.71 -19.42 -2.47
N LEU A 108 2.19 -18.79 -1.41
CA LEU A 108 1.97 -19.44 -0.10
C LEU A 108 0.56 -20.03 0.07
N GLY A 109 -0.41 -19.62 -0.76
CA GLY A 109 -1.84 -19.90 -0.56
C GLY A 109 -2.52 -18.90 0.38
N ASN A 110 -3.82 -18.67 0.18
CA ASN A 110 -4.60 -17.67 0.93
C ASN A 110 -4.82 -18.01 2.41
N GLU A 111 -4.55 -19.24 2.83
CA GLU A 111 -4.81 -19.73 4.19
C GLU A 111 -3.60 -19.58 5.11
N HIS A 112 -2.43 -19.20 4.58
CA HIS A 112 -1.20 -19.12 5.37
C HIS A 112 -0.99 -17.69 5.87
N PRO A 113 -0.81 -17.49 7.18
CA PRO A 113 -0.41 -16.19 7.70
C PRO A 113 0.93 -15.82 7.09
N ILE A 114 1.13 -14.54 6.80
CA ILE A 114 2.41 -14.08 6.25
C ILE A 114 3.26 -13.57 7.39
N ILE A 115 4.37 -14.26 7.62
CA ILE A 115 5.26 -13.94 8.72
C ILE A 115 6.62 -13.57 8.14
N ILE A 116 7.03 -12.31 8.37
CA ILE A 116 8.39 -11.89 8.07
C ILE A 116 9.28 -12.31 9.24
N LYS A 117 10.35 -13.02 8.93
CA LYS A 117 11.44 -13.36 9.84
C LYS A 117 12.62 -12.41 9.60
N ILE A 118 13.09 -11.76 10.66
CA ILE A 118 14.23 -10.85 10.67
C ILE A 118 15.30 -11.44 11.58
N LYS A 119 16.55 -11.50 11.11
CA LYS A 119 17.73 -11.84 11.92
C LYS A 119 18.60 -10.62 12.14
N PHE A 120 19.22 -10.55 13.31
CA PHE A 120 20.09 -9.47 13.75
C PHE A 120 21.54 -9.90 13.91
#